data_AF-A0A166H9V7-F1
#
_entry.id   AF-A0A166H9V7-F1
#
_cell.length_a   1.000
_cell.length_b   1.000
_cell.length_c   1.000
_cell.angle_alpha   90.00
_cell.angle_beta   90.00
_cell.angle_gamma   90.00
#
_symmetry.space_group_name_H-M   'P 1'
#
loop_
_entity.id
_entity.type
_entity.pdbx_description
1 polymer ?
#
loop_
_entity_poly.entity_id
_entity_poly.type
_entity_poly.pdbx_seq_one_letter_code
_entity_poly.pdbx_strand_id
1 'polypeptide(L)'
;MTLEKLERTNVYNDAFCIGLDGVFGTINGLRLGRAGNVTVEWAEINAAWGQTLLLLYTIARKLDYEFENYRLVPLGSFSRIERIAGDKAIYELYGSGDLHIGRILHNRRFDYAMIAFLECLREIMDYVKSMDAQVEFRHTIIKDRIGDASIKLQFAQDEAWTRALRHVLLALKIVLKWVTNAG
;
A
#
# COMPACT_ATOMS: atom_id res chain seq x y z
N MET A 1 8.16 5.25 30.55
CA MET A 1 7.43 5.61 29.32
C MET A 1 7.86 7.03 28.98
N THR A 2 8.83 7.18 28.08
CA THR A 2 9.70 8.37 27.94
C THR A 2 9.35 9.23 26.74
N LEU A 3 9.67 10.54 26.82
CA LEU A 3 9.44 11.58 25.81
C LEU A 3 9.89 11.19 24.39
N GLU A 4 11.00 10.45 24.27
CA GLU A 4 11.53 9.96 23.00
C GLU A 4 10.56 9.05 22.23
N LYS A 5 9.71 8.27 22.92
CA LYS A 5 8.68 7.43 22.28
C LYS A 5 7.56 8.28 21.70
N LEU A 6 7.20 9.38 22.39
CA LEU A 6 6.19 10.34 21.93
C LEU A 6 6.71 11.15 20.73
N GLU A 7 7.95 11.65 20.80
CA GLU A 7 8.59 12.39 19.71
C GLU A 7 8.73 11.54 18.44
N ARG A 8 9.16 10.28 18.57
CA ARG A 8 9.26 9.35 17.43
C ARG A 8 7.89 8.98 16.86
N THR A 9 6.89 8.76 17.71
CA THR A 9 5.52 8.50 17.27
C THR A 9 4.95 9.70 16.52
N ASN A 10 5.34 10.92 16.91
CA ASN A 10 4.95 12.13 16.20
C ASN A 10 5.58 12.20 14.80
N VAL A 11 6.89 11.99 14.66
CA VAL A 11 7.58 12.11 13.36
C VAL A 11 7.02 11.19 12.27
N TYR A 12 6.73 9.92 12.57
CA TYR A 12 6.20 9.00 11.56
C TYR A 12 4.73 9.26 11.22
N ASN A 13 3.92 9.63 12.21
CA ASN A 13 2.52 10.00 11.97
C ASN A 13 2.43 11.34 11.22
N ASP A 14 3.32 12.28 11.52
CA ASP A 14 3.46 13.56 10.81
C ASP A 14 3.93 13.35 9.37
N ALA A 15 4.79 12.34 9.11
CA ALA A 15 5.26 12.00 7.77
C ALA A 15 4.24 11.21 6.93
N PHE A 16 3.40 10.37 7.54
CA PHE A 16 2.41 9.52 6.87
C PHE A 16 1.03 9.61 7.54
N CYS A 17 0.31 10.67 7.23
CA CYS A 17 -1.05 10.91 7.72
C CYS A 17 -2.08 10.03 6.97
N ILE A 18 -2.47 8.91 7.57
CA ILE A 18 -3.52 8.04 7.01
C ILE A 18 -4.91 8.43 7.54
N GLY A 19 -5.78 8.83 6.63
CA GLY A 19 -7.14 9.31 6.90
C GLY A 19 -8.20 8.70 5.98
N LEU A 20 -9.35 9.36 5.94
CA LEU A 20 -10.47 9.05 5.05
C LEU A 20 -10.99 10.35 4.45
N ASP A 21 -11.42 10.30 3.19
CA ASP A 21 -12.21 11.34 2.52
C ASP A 21 -13.39 10.65 1.83
N GLY A 22 -14.58 10.77 2.43
CA GLY A 22 -15.77 10.03 2.00
C GLY A 22 -15.51 8.52 1.95
N VAL A 23 -15.58 7.95 0.74
CA VAL A 23 -15.35 6.51 0.50
C VAL A 23 -13.87 6.15 0.32
N PHE A 24 -13.00 7.15 0.09
CA PHE A 24 -11.59 6.96 -0.21
C PHE A 24 -10.78 6.83 1.08
N GLY A 25 -9.80 5.92 1.07
CA GLY A 25 -8.67 6.02 1.99
C GLY A 25 -7.73 7.12 1.51
N THR A 26 -7.15 7.88 2.44
CA THR A 26 -6.19 8.93 2.12
C THR A 26 -4.85 8.72 2.81
N ILE A 27 -3.77 9.14 2.15
CA ILE A 27 -2.43 9.24 2.72
C ILE A 27 -1.84 10.61 2.40
N ASN A 28 -1.45 11.36 3.43
CA ASN A 28 -0.99 12.76 3.30
C ASN A 28 -1.98 13.64 2.52
N GLY A 29 -3.28 13.41 2.73
CA GLY A 29 -4.37 14.13 2.06
C GLY A 29 -4.68 13.66 0.64
N LEU A 30 -3.89 12.76 0.05
CA LEU A 30 -4.10 12.25 -1.31
C LEU A 30 -5.06 11.05 -1.29
N ARG A 31 -6.08 11.06 -2.15
CA ARG A 31 -7.08 9.98 -2.25
C ARG A 31 -6.54 8.81 -3.06
N LEU A 32 -6.71 7.61 -2.49
CA LEU A 32 -6.30 6.36 -3.11
C LEU A 32 -7.55 5.57 -3.53
N GLY A 33 -7.95 5.74 -4.79
CA GLY A 33 -9.08 5.01 -5.38
C GLY A 33 -9.86 5.83 -6.40
N ARG A 34 -10.96 5.25 -6.89
CA ARG A 34 -11.94 5.84 -7.81
C ARG A 34 -13.35 5.42 -7.37
N ALA A 35 -14.34 6.31 -7.40
CA ALA A 35 -15.69 5.92 -6.99
C ALA A 35 -16.79 6.73 -7.69
N GLY A 36 -17.73 6.02 -8.33
CA GLY A 36 -18.94 6.59 -8.92
C GLY A 36 -18.66 7.83 -9.78
N ASN A 37 -19.27 8.96 -9.41
CA ASN A 37 -19.16 10.24 -10.11
C ASN A 37 -17.92 11.07 -9.71
N VAL A 38 -17.17 10.65 -8.69
CA VAL A 38 -15.96 11.36 -8.24
C VAL A 38 -14.74 10.71 -8.90
N THR A 39 -14.25 11.36 -9.95
CA THR A 39 -13.05 10.93 -10.65
C THR A 39 -11.83 11.53 -9.97
N VAL A 40 -11.06 10.69 -9.28
CA VAL A 40 -9.74 11.07 -8.76
C VAL A 40 -8.75 10.98 -9.91
N GLU A 41 -7.98 12.04 -10.12
CA GLU A 41 -6.99 12.09 -11.19
C GLU A 41 -5.86 11.09 -10.97
N TRP A 42 -5.36 10.50 -12.06
CA TRP A 42 -4.28 9.51 -11.98
C TRP A 42 -3.02 10.07 -11.33
N ALA A 43 -2.72 11.36 -11.50
CA ALA A 43 -1.60 12.00 -10.83
C ALA A 43 -1.70 11.92 -9.31
N GLU A 44 -2.91 12.10 -8.75
CA GLU A 44 -3.18 12.00 -7.32
C GLU A 44 -3.09 10.53 -6.86
N ILE A 45 -3.70 9.60 -7.61
CA ILE A 45 -3.64 8.15 -7.31
C ILE A 45 -2.18 7.65 -7.31
N ASN A 46 -1.39 8.05 -8.31
CA ASN A 46 0.01 7.66 -8.44
C ASN A 46 0.85 8.24 -7.31
N ALA A 47 0.61 9.50 -6.92
CA ALA A 47 1.26 10.12 -5.77
C ALA A 47 0.90 9.39 -4.46
N ALA A 48 -0.38 9.05 -4.27
CA ALA A 48 -0.85 8.29 -3.12
C ALA A 48 -0.22 6.89 -3.06
N TRP A 49 -0.10 6.20 -4.19
CA TRP A 49 0.62 4.92 -4.27
C TRP A 49 2.11 5.06 -3.95
N GLY A 50 2.75 6.13 -4.43
CA GLY A 50 4.13 6.44 -4.08
C GLY A 50 4.36 6.61 -2.59
N GLN A 51 3.48 7.37 -1.92
CA GLN A 51 3.49 7.54 -0.46
C GLN A 51 3.23 6.22 0.26
N THR A 52 2.29 5.41 -0.25
CA THR A 52 1.93 4.11 0.31
C THR A 52 3.09 3.12 0.24
N LEU A 53 3.82 3.08 -0.89
CA LEU A 53 5.02 2.25 -1.04
C LEU A 53 6.17 2.73 -0.14
N LEU A 54 6.37 4.05 -0.05
CA LEU A 54 7.39 4.62 0.82
C LEU A 54 7.11 4.31 2.29
N LEU A 55 5.84 4.31 2.72
CA LEU A 55 5.47 3.91 4.07
C LEU A 55 5.83 2.45 4.34
N LEU A 56 5.44 1.53 3.45
CA LEU A 56 5.77 0.10 3.61
C LEU A 56 7.30 -0.13 3.63
N TYR A 57 8.04 0.56 2.75
CA TYR A 57 9.49 0.53 2.73
C TYR A 57 10.11 1.04 4.04
N THR A 58 9.61 2.15 4.57
CA THR A 58 10.05 2.74 5.84
C THR A 58 9.78 1.81 7.01
N ILE A 59 8.61 1.17 7.05
CA ILE A 59 8.24 0.16 8.05
C ILE A 59 9.22 -1.02 8.00
N ALA A 60 9.44 -1.60 6.81
CA ALA A 60 10.33 -2.74 6.65
C ALA A 60 11.75 -2.41 7.12
N ARG A 61 12.28 -1.24 6.74
CA ARG A 61 13.58 -0.76 7.22
C ARG A 61 13.67 -0.58 8.73
N LYS A 62 12.61 -0.07 9.36
CA LYS A 62 12.59 0.13 10.81
C LYS A 62 12.54 -1.20 11.56
N LEU A 63 11.96 -2.23 10.95
CA LEU A 63 11.91 -3.59 11.47
C LEU A 63 13.12 -4.44 11.08
N ASP A 64 14.05 -3.89 10.30
CA ASP A 64 15.15 -4.64 9.67
C ASP A 64 14.64 -5.89 8.92
N TYR A 65 13.47 -5.75 8.27
CA TYR A 65 12.79 -6.83 7.57
C TYR A 65 13.20 -6.86 6.09
N GLU A 66 13.63 -8.02 5.62
CA GLU A 66 13.92 -8.30 4.22
C GLU A 66 12.81 -9.15 3.61
N PHE A 67 12.23 -8.67 2.51
CA PHE A 67 11.21 -9.40 1.76
C PHE A 67 11.81 -10.55 0.96
N GLU A 68 11.10 -11.67 0.90
CA GLU A 68 11.62 -12.89 0.25
C GLU A 68 11.70 -12.74 -1.29
N ASN A 69 10.63 -12.24 -1.90
CA ASN A 69 10.44 -12.29 -3.35
C ASN A 69 10.57 -10.95 -4.06
N TYR A 70 10.50 -9.83 -3.33
CA TYR A 70 10.37 -8.50 -3.93
C TYR A 70 11.24 -7.45 -3.26
N ARG A 71 11.64 -6.47 -4.05
CA ARG A 71 12.28 -5.25 -3.60
C ARG A 71 11.35 -4.07 -3.86
N LEU A 72 11.08 -3.31 -2.82
CA LEU A 72 10.31 -2.06 -2.93
C LEU A 72 11.23 -0.93 -3.41
N VAL A 73 10.80 -0.16 -4.40
CA VAL A 73 11.56 0.95 -4.98
C VAL A 73 10.69 2.23 -4.98
N PRO A 74 10.68 2.99 -3.87
CA PRO A 74 9.95 4.25 -3.78
C PRO A 74 10.58 5.34 -4.66
N LEU A 75 9.82 5.87 -5.62
CA LEU A 75 10.26 6.89 -6.59
C LEU A 75 9.15 7.93 -6.81
N GLY A 76 8.50 8.38 -5.72
CA GLY A 76 7.35 9.28 -5.79
C GLY A 76 6.21 8.67 -6.61
N SER A 77 5.58 9.46 -7.49
CA SER A 77 4.51 9.01 -8.39
C SER A 77 4.92 7.96 -9.43
N PHE A 78 6.21 7.61 -9.53
CA PHE A 78 6.74 6.59 -10.44
C PHE A 78 7.32 5.38 -9.70
N SER A 79 6.83 5.15 -8.49
CA SER A 79 7.22 4.02 -7.63
C SER A 79 7.00 2.67 -8.32
N ARG A 80 7.83 1.68 -7.99
CA ARG A 80 7.80 0.35 -8.60
C ARG A 80 8.22 -0.75 -7.63
N ILE A 81 7.91 -1.99 -7.99
CA ILE A 81 8.29 -3.19 -7.24
C ILE A 81 9.06 -4.11 -8.19
N GLU A 82 10.20 -4.61 -7.74
CA GLU A 82 11.08 -5.47 -8.52
C GLU A 82 11.04 -6.88 -7.92
N ARG A 83 10.86 -7.91 -8.75
CA ARG A 83 10.99 -9.31 -8.31
C ARG A 83 12.48 -9.63 -8.13
N ILE A 84 12.85 -10.23 -7.00
CA ILE A 84 14.24 -10.58 -6.70
C ILE A 84 14.59 -11.95 -7.28
N ALA A 85 13.66 -12.90 -7.17
CA ALA A 85 13.83 -14.27 -7.65
C ALA A 85 13.29 -14.45 -9.09
N GLY A 86 13.98 -15.24 -9.91
CA GLY A 86 13.51 -15.61 -11.25
C GLY A 86 13.82 -14.57 -12.33
N ASP A 87 12.79 -14.09 -13.02
CA ASP A 87 12.90 -13.25 -14.22
C ASP A 87 13.30 -11.80 -13.96
N LYS A 88 13.45 -11.41 -12.68
CA LYS A 88 13.73 -10.04 -12.24
C LYS A 88 12.76 -9.01 -12.83
N ALA A 89 11.50 -9.39 -12.98
CA ALA A 89 10.47 -8.51 -13.52
C ALA A 89 10.31 -7.23 -12.69
N ILE A 90 10.05 -6.12 -13.38
CA ILE A 90 9.78 -4.81 -12.80
C ILE A 90 8.30 -4.50 -13.01
N TYR A 91 7.59 -4.20 -11.93
CA TYR A 91 6.17 -3.86 -11.94
C TYR A 91 5.97 -2.41 -11.51
N GLU A 92 5.44 -1.61 -12.43
CA GLU A 92 5.16 -0.18 -12.23
C GLU A 92 3.95 -0.02 -11.30
N LEU A 93 4.10 0.68 -10.16
CA LEU A 93 3.02 0.94 -9.20
C LEU A 93 2.40 2.32 -9.45
N TYR A 94 2.15 2.61 -10.71
CA TYR A 94 1.45 3.80 -11.18
C TYR A 94 0.63 3.44 -12.42
N GLY A 95 -0.48 4.14 -12.62
CA GLY A 95 -1.36 4.00 -13.78
C GLY A 95 -1.34 5.24 -14.67
N SER A 96 -2.02 5.15 -15.81
CA SER A 96 -2.28 6.30 -16.68
C SER A 96 -3.73 6.28 -17.16
N GLY A 97 -4.25 7.46 -17.48
CA GLY A 97 -5.61 7.64 -18.03
C GLY A 97 -5.71 7.43 -19.54
N ASP A 98 -4.59 7.26 -20.23
CA ASP A 98 -4.56 7.32 -21.70
C ASP A 98 -5.23 6.12 -22.39
N LEU A 99 -5.94 6.45 -23.47
CA LEU A 99 -6.95 5.60 -24.11
C LEU A 99 -6.42 4.81 -25.33
N HIS A 100 -5.20 4.26 -25.26
CA HIS A 100 -4.63 3.47 -26.36
C HIS A 100 -4.43 2.01 -25.95
N ILE A 101 -4.18 1.11 -26.91
CA ILE A 101 -3.92 -0.33 -26.72
C ILE A 101 -2.87 -0.61 -25.62
N GLY A 102 -1.97 0.35 -25.35
CA GLY A 102 -1.05 0.35 -24.21
C GLY A 102 -1.73 0.25 -22.83
N ARG A 103 -2.99 0.68 -22.67
CA ARG A 103 -3.77 0.64 -21.42
C ARG A 103 -3.99 -0.78 -20.92
N ILE A 104 -4.22 -1.76 -21.80
CA ILE A 104 -4.46 -3.15 -21.37
C ILE A 104 -3.17 -3.76 -20.81
N LEU A 105 -2.03 -3.55 -21.48
CA LEU A 105 -0.73 -4.05 -21.01
C LEU A 105 -0.26 -3.32 -19.75
N HIS A 106 -0.44 -2.00 -19.69
CA HIS A 106 -0.05 -1.17 -18.54
C HIS A 106 -0.91 -1.49 -17.31
N ASN A 107 -2.24 -1.64 -17.47
CA ASN A 107 -3.12 -2.06 -16.38
C ASN A 107 -2.72 -3.43 -15.83
N ARG A 108 -2.29 -4.36 -16.70
CA ARG A 108 -1.81 -5.67 -16.27
C ARG A 108 -0.53 -5.57 -15.43
N ARG A 109 0.41 -4.69 -15.77
CA ARG A 109 1.62 -4.45 -14.96
C ARG A 109 1.29 -3.80 -13.63
N PHE A 110 0.37 -2.84 -13.64
CA PHE A 110 -0.10 -2.16 -12.43
C PHE A 110 -0.82 -3.15 -11.50
N ASP A 111 -1.66 -4.03 -12.03
CA ASP A 111 -2.27 -5.12 -11.27
C ASP A 111 -1.21 -6.05 -10.65
N TYR A 112 -0.18 -6.42 -11.40
CA TYR A 112 0.93 -7.21 -10.84
C TYR A 112 1.69 -6.46 -9.75
N ALA A 113 1.91 -5.15 -9.91
CA ALA A 113 2.54 -4.33 -8.88
C ALA A 113 1.69 -4.29 -7.59
N MET A 114 0.37 -4.11 -7.71
CA MET A 114 -0.54 -4.08 -6.56
C MET A 114 -0.62 -5.44 -5.85
N ILE A 115 -0.56 -6.55 -6.59
CA ILE A 115 -0.51 -7.90 -6.00
C ILE A 115 0.81 -8.13 -5.28
N ALA A 116 1.94 -7.77 -5.89
CA ALA A 116 3.25 -7.85 -5.25
C ALA A 116 3.31 -6.98 -3.98
N PHE A 117 2.68 -5.80 -4.02
CA PHE A 117 2.51 -4.95 -2.85
C PHE A 117 1.72 -5.64 -1.73
N LEU A 118 0.58 -6.28 -2.05
CA LEU A 118 -0.21 -7.02 -1.06
C LEU A 118 0.58 -8.18 -0.46
N GLU A 119 1.39 -8.88 -1.25
CA GLU A 119 2.24 -9.96 -0.77
C GLU A 119 3.26 -9.46 0.26
N CYS A 120 3.94 -8.35 -0.05
CA CYS A 120 4.85 -7.68 0.89
C CYS A 120 4.13 -7.20 2.16
N LEU A 121 2.93 -6.61 2.01
CA LEU A 121 2.14 -6.18 3.16
C LEU A 121 1.73 -7.37 4.05
N ARG A 122 1.37 -8.50 3.45
CA ARG A 122 1.05 -9.73 4.18
C ARG A 122 2.26 -10.25 4.95
N GLU A 123 3.45 -10.30 4.33
CA GLU A 123 4.71 -10.68 4.99
C GLU A 123 4.96 -9.84 6.26
N ILE A 124 4.79 -8.52 6.17
CA ILE A 124 4.91 -7.63 7.34
C ILE A 124 3.81 -7.88 8.37
N MET A 125 2.56 -8.08 7.96
CA MET A 125 1.47 -8.38 8.89
C MET A 125 1.72 -9.68 9.66
N ASP A 126 2.22 -10.71 8.98
CA ASP A 126 2.54 -12.00 9.58
C ASP A 126 3.76 -11.88 10.52
N TYR A 127 4.78 -11.10 10.14
CA TYR A 127 5.92 -10.79 11.01
C TYR A 127 5.50 -10.05 12.28
N VAL A 128 4.67 -9.00 12.16
CA VAL A 128 4.16 -8.25 13.33
C VAL A 128 3.38 -9.18 14.26
N LYS A 129 2.54 -10.06 13.72
CA LYS A 129 1.78 -11.04 14.52
C LYS A 129 2.64 -12.09 15.21
N SER A 130 3.77 -12.47 14.60
CA SER A 130 4.70 -13.40 15.24
C SER A 130 5.44 -12.76 16.42
N MET A 131 5.62 -11.44 16.39
CA MET A 131 6.21 -10.65 17.47
C MET A 131 5.20 -10.29 18.56
N ASP A 132 3.96 -10.00 18.17
CA ASP A 132 2.88 -9.63 19.09
C ASP A 132 1.53 -10.18 18.61
N ALA A 133 1.11 -11.30 19.23
CA ALA A 133 -0.13 -11.98 18.91
C ALA A 133 -1.40 -11.18 19.27
N GLN A 134 -1.28 -10.10 20.04
CA GLN A 134 -2.43 -9.22 20.37
C GLN A 134 -2.74 -8.23 19.24
N VAL A 135 -1.87 -8.11 18.23
CA VAL A 135 -2.13 -7.25 17.07
C VAL A 135 -3.17 -7.90 16.16
N GLU A 136 -4.35 -7.28 16.11
CA GLU A 136 -5.43 -7.71 15.24
C GLU A 136 -5.51 -6.88 13.95
N PHE A 137 -5.47 -7.58 12.82
CA PHE A 137 -5.81 -6.99 11.52
C PHE A 137 -7.25 -7.32 11.16
N ARG A 138 -8.04 -6.30 10.83
CA ARG A 138 -9.46 -6.46 10.48
C ARG A 138 -9.70 -7.24 9.19
N HIS A 139 -8.71 -7.25 8.29
CA HIS A 139 -8.81 -7.89 6.98
C HIS A 139 -7.59 -8.77 6.75
N THR A 140 -7.83 -9.99 6.28
CA THR A 140 -6.79 -10.92 5.86
C THR A 140 -6.43 -10.70 4.40
N ILE A 141 -5.19 -10.98 4.03
CA ILE A 141 -4.72 -10.91 2.65
C ILE A 141 -4.60 -12.32 2.11
N ILE A 142 -5.28 -12.59 0.99
CA ILE A 142 -5.24 -13.87 0.28
C ILE A 142 -5.12 -13.58 -1.22
N LYS A 143 -3.95 -13.89 -1.80
CA LYS A 143 -3.63 -13.62 -3.21
C LYS A 143 -3.83 -12.14 -3.56
N ASP A 144 -4.75 -11.84 -4.48
CA ASP A 144 -5.06 -10.49 -4.96
C ASP A 144 -6.13 -9.77 -4.11
N ARG A 145 -6.57 -10.36 -3.00
CA ARG A 145 -7.66 -9.84 -2.19
C ARG A 145 -7.22 -9.46 -0.79
N ILE A 146 -7.83 -8.40 -0.26
CA ILE A 146 -7.78 -8.01 1.13
C ILE A 146 -9.21 -7.92 1.68
N GLY A 147 -9.53 -8.81 2.62
CA GLY A 147 -10.92 -9.08 2.99
C GLY A 147 -11.70 -9.67 1.81
N ASP A 148 -12.83 -9.05 1.46
CA ASP A 148 -13.70 -9.47 0.36
C ASP A 148 -13.35 -8.79 -0.98
N ALA A 149 -12.49 -7.77 -0.98
CA ALA A 149 -12.23 -6.91 -2.14
C ALA A 149 -10.92 -7.26 -2.85
N SER A 150 -10.91 -7.26 -4.19
CA SER A 150 -9.70 -7.45 -5.00
C SER A 150 -8.99 -6.11 -5.22
N ILE A 151 -7.66 -6.13 -5.18
CA ILE A 151 -6.82 -4.97 -5.46
C ILE A 151 -6.56 -4.77 -6.96
N LYS A 152 -6.93 -5.73 -7.81
CA LYS A 152 -6.84 -5.57 -9.25
C LYS A 152 -7.79 -4.49 -9.71
N LEU A 153 -7.32 -3.63 -10.58
CA LEU A 153 -8.14 -2.65 -11.27
C LEU A 153 -8.88 -3.31 -12.44
N GLN A 154 -8.26 -4.26 -13.13
CA GLN A 154 -8.90 -4.91 -14.25
C GLN A 154 -10.08 -5.77 -13.79
N PHE A 155 -11.24 -5.58 -14.43
CA PHE A 155 -12.49 -6.29 -14.13
C PHE A 155 -13.12 -5.99 -12.76
N ALA A 156 -12.51 -5.12 -11.96
CA ALA A 156 -13.11 -4.64 -10.72
C ALA A 156 -14.07 -3.48 -10.99
N GLN A 157 -15.11 -3.39 -10.15
CA GLN A 157 -15.89 -2.16 -10.04
C GLN A 157 -15.06 -1.15 -9.25
N ASP A 158 -15.04 0.11 -9.69
CA ASP A 158 -14.26 1.21 -9.07
C ASP A 158 -14.45 1.26 -7.54
N GLU A 159 -15.68 1.05 -7.05
CA GLU A 159 -16.01 1.02 -5.63
C GLU A 159 -15.37 -0.17 -4.87
N ALA A 160 -15.32 -1.34 -5.49
CA ALA A 160 -14.68 -2.52 -4.90
C ALA A 160 -13.15 -2.32 -4.83
N TRP A 161 -12.57 -1.74 -5.88
CA TRP A 161 -11.15 -1.41 -5.91
C TRP A 161 -10.79 -0.38 -4.82
N THR A 162 -11.55 0.72 -4.71
CA THR A 162 -11.38 1.72 -3.65
C THR A 162 -11.51 1.14 -2.25
N ARG A 163 -12.42 0.18 -2.06
CA ARG A 163 -12.56 -0.52 -0.78
C ARG A 163 -11.31 -1.34 -0.44
N ALA A 164 -10.75 -2.08 -1.40
CA ALA A 164 -9.49 -2.81 -1.21
C ALA A 164 -8.35 -1.86 -0.82
N LEU A 165 -8.22 -0.72 -1.50
CA LEU A 165 -7.21 0.30 -1.22
C LEU A 165 -7.36 0.92 0.19
N ARG A 166 -8.60 1.14 0.63
CA ARG A 166 -8.89 1.57 1.99
C ARG A 166 -8.47 0.53 3.03
N HIS A 167 -8.68 -0.76 2.75
CA HIS A 167 -8.23 -1.84 3.63
C HIS A 167 -6.69 -1.91 3.70
N VAL A 168 -6.00 -1.66 2.59
CA VAL A 168 -4.53 -1.55 2.55
C VAL A 168 -4.03 -0.45 3.48
N LEU A 169 -4.55 0.77 3.33
CA LEU A 169 -4.14 1.90 4.17
C LEU A 169 -4.46 1.65 5.65
N LEU A 170 -5.58 1.00 5.94
CA LEU A 170 -5.91 0.61 7.31
C LEU A 170 -4.90 -0.39 7.89
N ALA A 171 -4.53 -1.43 7.14
CA ALA A 171 -3.53 -2.40 7.59
C ALA A 171 -2.18 -1.72 7.86
N LEU A 172 -1.73 -0.86 6.95
CA LEU A 172 -0.52 -0.05 7.14
C LEU A 172 -0.61 0.84 8.37
N LYS A 173 -1.76 1.46 8.65
CA LYS A 173 -1.96 2.28 9.84
C LYS A 173 -1.83 1.46 11.13
N ILE A 174 -2.34 0.23 11.14
CA ILE A 174 -2.20 -0.69 12.28
C ILE A 174 -0.74 -1.06 12.49
N VAL A 175 -0.04 -1.45 11.41
CA VAL A 175 1.40 -1.76 11.46
C VAL A 175 2.20 -0.56 11.94
N LEU A 176 1.99 0.63 11.35
CA LEU A 176 2.70 1.84 11.72
C LEU A 176 2.54 2.17 13.21
N LYS A 177 1.31 2.12 13.71
CA LYS A 177 1.01 2.34 15.14
C LYS A 177 1.75 1.34 16.03
N TRP A 178 1.79 0.06 15.64
CA TRP A 178 2.53 -0.95 16.39
C TRP A 178 4.03 -0.65 16.38
N VAL A 179 4.61 -0.39 15.20
CA VAL A 179 6.04 -0.08 15.03
C VAL A 179 6.47 1.19 15.78
N THR A 180 5.59 2.19 15.91
CA THR A 180 5.90 3.41 16.68
C THR A 180 5.76 3.22 18.19
N ASN A 181 4.89 2.32 18.64
CA ASN A 181 4.65 2.05 20.06
C ASN A 181 5.59 0.98 20.65
N ALA A 182 6.04 0.03 19.83
CA ALA A 182 6.93 -1.06 20.23
C ALA A 182 8.38 -0.60 20.47
N GLY A 183 8.80 0.50 19.83
CA GLY A 183 10.06 1.20 20.13
C GLY A 183 9.97 2.05 21.38
#